data_AF-A0A3A6H9S9-F1
#
_entry.id   AF-A0A3A6H9S9-F1
#
_cell.length_a   1.000
_cell.length_b   1.000
_cell.length_c   1.000
_cell.angle_alpha   90.00
_cell.angle_beta   90.00
_cell.angle_gamma   90.00
#
_symmetry.space_group_name_H-M   'P 1'
#
loop_
_entity.id
_entity.type
_entity.pdbx_description
1 polymer ?
#
loop_
_entity_poly.entity_id
_entity_poly.type
_entity_poly.pdbx_seq_one_letter_code
_entity_poly.pdbx_strand_id
1 'polypeptide(L)'
;MALITCPECGRKKVSDTAEACPSCGFGIKAYFEKKYEEEENKEKEIKYTEPEHREPEHEEPKNENGNEEIRKKDSGKKPYILYALLALLVVCVLLFVFLKQKPHDEDSQLAIVPTESGEAALETESSEASEQSDENNSEISSETESEVSSEEEDPVKESKYIEANELLSTGGYDEAREIFAQLDSYKDSKKLLKECDYQKAEILYANGDDQAAKDIYLTIERYEDSHDKILECTYNIAYSYYQAGDYLNAAILLYEPGTGQLLHKESDDLRKLMAKDNRSWFIKKAKEEFNKGNFDNAGICYQAVGGRYKLSDQEKADYDLNLFMIQIQGEYTAEKRPGIQGIISGYNFTQGDVTYKITPMFKRNNGFEKLVGLLDGQDGHYLESSEEGSVSEISDKNGGTHWSTEAWRIKNTDRVARRESEQAANDEKAKEEKAKKEAEERAKAKNVPAIGMTADEVRNSSWGEPKKINKTTYEWGTSEQWVYSLDRYVYLENGRVTAIQE
;
A
#
# COMPACT_ATOMS: atom_id res chain seq x y z
N MET A 1 10.61 3.86 -34.00
CA MET A 1 9.56 4.90 -33.89
C MET A 1 9.29 5.17 -32.42
N ALA A 2 10.33 5.56 -31.70
CA ALA A 2 10.24 6.22 -30.42
C ALA A 2 10.16 7.73 -30.64
N LEU A 3 9.47 8.42 -29.72
CA LEU A 3 9.49 9.89 -29.65
C LEU A 3 10.66 10.33 -28.79
N ILE A 4 11.56 11.11 -29.38
CA ILE A 4 12.80 11.58 -28.80
C ILE A 4 12.82 13.11 -28.68
N THR A 5 13.85 13.63 -28.02
CA THR A 5 14.21 15.04 -28.05
C THR A 5 15.28 15.27 -29.11
N CYS A 6 15.14 16.31 -29.94
CA CYS A 6 16.18 16.67 -30.91
C CYS A 6 17.47 17.09 -30.17
N PRO A 7 18.63 16.48 -30.47
CA PRO A 7 19.88 16.75 -29.74
C PRO A 7 20.48 18.12 -30.05
N GLU A 8 20.09 18.79 -31.15
CA GLU A 8 20.58 20.13 -31.50
C GLU A 8 19.71 21.25 -30.89
N CYS A 9 18.38 21.19 -31.04
CA CYS A 9 17.48 22.29 -30.66
C CYS A 9 16.61 22.02 -29.43
N GLY A 10 16.72 20.85 -28.80
CA GLY A 10 15.91 20.49 -27.62
C GLY A 10 14.42 20.27 -27.88
N ARG A 11 13.94 20.30 -29.15
CA ARG A 11 12.53 20.03 -29.47
C ARG A 11 12.13 18.62 -29.03
N LYS A 12 11.24 18.52 -28.04
CA LYS A 12 10.63 17.26 -27.59
C LYS A 12 9.67 16.69 -28.65
N LYS A 13 9.38 15.38 -28.59
CA LYS A 13 8.42 14.66 -29.44
C LYS A 13 8.76 14.66 -30.95
N VAL A 14 10.02 14.42 -31.30
CA VAL A 14 10.48 14.17 -32.67
C VAL A 14 10.57 12.65 -32.90
N SER A 15 10.27 12.12 -34.10
CA SER A 15 10.44 10.67 -34.36
C SER A 15 11.92 10.33 -34.55
N ASP A 16 12.40 9.27 -33.91
CA ASP A 16 13.74 8.67 -34.12
C ASP A 16 14.04 8.33 -35.60
N THR A 17 13.00 8.01 -36.37
CA THR A 17 13.07 7.69 -37.81
C THR A 17 12.94 8.90 -38.74
N ALA A 18 12.74 10.12 -38.23
CA ALA A 18 12.56 11.31 -39.08
C ALA A 18 13.86 11.68 -39.81
N GLU A 19 13.79 12.02 -41.11
CA GLU A 19 14.97 12.46 -41.85
C GLU A 19 15.59 13.73 -41.25
N ALA A 20 14.76 14.68 -40.82
CA ALA A 20 15.19 15.94 -40.21
C ALA A 20 14.27 16.38 -39.06
N CYS A 21 14.81 17.18 -38.12
CA CYS A 21 14.03 17.81 -37.06
C CYS A 21 13.13 18.93 -37.62
N PRO A 22 11.81 18.92 -37.37
CA PRO A 22 10.90 19.96 -37.87
C PRO A 22 11.08 21.37 -37.26
N SER A 23 12.06 21.61 -36.39
CA SER A 23 12.35 22.95 -35.83
C SER A 23 13.65 23.57 -36.32
N CYS A 24 14.68 22.76 -36.61
CA CYS A 24 16.02 23.23 -36.92
C CYS A 24 16.65 22.59 -38.17
N GLY A 25 16.01 21.55 -38.74
CA GLY A 25 16.55 20.82 -39.89
C GLY A 25 17.62 19.78 -39.54
N PHE A 26 17.98 19.60 -38.26
CA PHE A 26 18.97 18.60 -37.82
C PHE A 26 18.65 17.20 -38.37
N GLY A 27 19.65 16.52 -38.96
CA GLY A 27 19.50 15.17 -39.52
C GLY A 27 19.32 14.09 -38.45
N ILE A 28 18.08 13.90 -37.97
CA ILE A 28 17.75 13.01 -36.85
C ILE A 28 18.11 11.55 -37.18
N LYS A 29 17.57 10.99 -38.26
CA LYS A 29 17.83 9.61 -38.67
C LYS A 29 19.33 9.32 -38.82
N ALA A 30 20.06 10.19 -39.52
CA ALA A 30 21.50 10.03 -39.75
C ALA A 30 22.33 10.07 -38.45
N TYR A 31 21.93 10.89 -37.47
CA TYR A 31 22.55 10.94 -36.15
C TYR A 31 22.38 9.62 -35.38
N PHE A 32 21.17 9.04 -35.38
CA PHE A 32 20.92 7.79 -34.68
C PHE A 32 21.51 6.57 -35.40
N GLU A 33 21.45 6.49 -36.72
CA GLU A 33 22.12 5.43 -37.51
C GLU A 33 23.62 5.39 -37.19
N LYS A 34 24.31 6.54 -37.24
CA LYS A 34 25.73 6.62 -36.87
C LYS A 34 25.99 6.24 -35.41
N LYS A 35 25.11 6.63 -34.49
CA LYS A 35 25.24 6.28 -33.06
C LYS A 35 25.12 4.77 -32.83
N TYR A 36 24.17 4.11 -33.49
CA TYR A 36 24.02 2.66 -33.41
C TYR A 36 25.21 1.91 -34.01
N GLU A 37 25.76 2.38 -35.13
CA GLU A 37 27.01 1.84 -35.70
C GLU A 37 28.22 2.02 -34.75
N GLU A 38 28.32 3.16 -34.06
CA GLU A 38 29.37 3.40 -33.05
C GLU A 38 29.22 2.52 -31.80
N GLU A 39 27.99 2.20 -31.39
CA GLU A 39 27.70 1.31 -30.27
C GLU A 39 27.97 -0.16 -30.64
N GLU A 40 27.53 -0.62 -31.82
CA GLU A 40 27.77 -2.01 -32.29
C GLU A 40 29.27 -2.29 -32.52
N ASN A 41 30.03 -1.28 -32.99
CA ASN A 41 31.49 -1.42 -33.15
C ASN A 41 32.23 -1.48 -31.80
N LYS A 42 31.78 -0.74 -30.78
CA LYS A 42 32.33 -0.86 -29.40
C LYS A 42 32.05 -2.24 -28.80
N GLU A 43 30.86 -2.80 -28.98
CA GLU A 43 30.56 -4.16 -28.52
C GLU A 43 31.42 -5.23 -29.22
N LYS A 44 31.72 -5.04 -30.51
CA LYS A 44 32.65 -5.91 -31.25
C LYS A 44 34.09 -5.76 -30.74
N GLU A 45 34.56 -4.54 -30.50
CA GLU A 45 35.92 -4.27 -30.02
C GLU A 45 36.16 -4.90 -28.63
N ILE A 46 35.20 -4.78 -27.71
CA ILE A 46 35.23 -5.42 -26.38
C ILE A 46 35.33 -6.95 -26.49
N LYS A 47 34.64 -7.57 -27.46
CA LYS A 47 34.70 -9.02 -27.72
C LYS A 47 36.04 -9.53 -28.27
N TYR A 48 36.87 -8.68 -28.85
CA TYR A 48 38.19 -9.09 -29.39
C TYR A 48 39.34 -8.92 -28.39
N THR A 49 39.11 -8.28 -27.24
CA THR A 49 40.13 -8.02 -26.21
C THR A 49 40.20 -9.03 -25.05
N GLU A 50 39.48 -10.15 -25.13
CA GLU A 50 39.52 -11.22 -24.12
C GLU A 50 40.81 -12.05 -24.28
N PRO A 51 41.72 -12.09 -23.28
CA PRO A 51 43.02 -12.76 -23.42
C PRO A 51 42.91 -14.27 -23.29
N GLU A 52 43.64 -15.01 -24.14
CA GLU A 52 43.70 -16.48 -24.09
C GLU A 52 44.13 -16.98 -22.70
N HIS A 53 43.33 -17.92 -22.17
CA HIS A 53 43.60 -18.61 -20.92
C HIS A 53 44.92 -19.40 -21.02
N ARG A 54 45.98 -18.93 -20.35
CA ARG A 54 47.14 -19.78 -20.04
C ARG A 54 46.81 -20.63 -18.82
N GLU A 55 46.82 -21.95 -18.99
CA GLU A 55 46.67 -22.90 -17.90
C GLU A 55 47.83 -22.77 -16.89
N PRO A 56 47.57 -22.82 -15.57
CA PRO A 56 48.63 -22.90 -14.57
C PRO A 56 49.16 -24.34 -14.46
N GLU A 57 50.48 -24.50 -14.54
CA GLU A 57 51.15 -25.77 -14.28
C GLU A 57 50.89 -26.23 -12.84
N HIS A 58 50.40 -27.46 -12.70
CA HIS A 58 49.98 -28.04 -11.43
C HIS A 58 51.08 -28.99 -10.93
N GLU A 59 51.85 -28.61 -9.91
CA GLU A 59 52.74 -29.55 -9.23
C GLU A 59 51.94 -30.42 -8.24
N GLU A 60 51.99 -31.74 -8.42
CA GLU A 60 51.33 -32.71 -7.54
C GLU A 60 52.28 -33.19 -6.42
N PRO A 61 51.80 -33.30 -5.16
CA PRO A 61 52.52 -34.02 -4.13
C PRO A 61 52.30 -35.54 -4.30
N LYS A 62 53.37 -36.26 -4.64
CA LYS A 62 53.38 -37.73 -4.68
C LYS A 62 53.13 -38.31 -3.29
N ASN A 63 52.33 -39.38 -3.22
CA ASN A 63 52.37 -40.31 -2.09
C ASN A 63 52.57 -41.75 -2.57
N GLU A 64 53.33 -42.51 -1.78
CA GLU A 64 53.75 -43.86 -2.09
C GLU A 64 52.66 -44.87 -1.70
N ASN A 65 52.03 -45.48 -2.71
CA ASN A 65 51.55 -46.88 -2.75
C ASN A 65 50.61 -47.03 -3.94
N GLY A 66 51.16 -47.35 -5.12
CA GLY A 66 50.37 -47.47 -6.34
C GLY A 66 49.42 -48.67 -6.31
N ASN A 67 48.13 -48.41 -6.56
CA ASN A 67 47.15 -49.32 -7.17
C ASN A 67 45.93 -48.48 -7.59
N GLU A 68 45.56 -48.48 -8.87
CA GLU A 68 44.37 -47.76 -9.37
C GLU A 68 43.08 -48.54 -9.09
N GLU A 69 42.16 -47.98 -8.29
CA GLU A 69 40.75 -48.42 -8.30
C GLU A 69 39.92 -47.57 -9.28
N ILE A 70 39.62 -48.13 -10.44
CA ILE A 70 38.73 -47.53 -11.44
C ILE A 70 37.29 -47.58 -10.94
N ARG A 71 36.82 -46.52 -10.27
CA ARG A 71 35.39 -46.34 -9.96
C ARG A 71 34.61 -45.78 -11.15
N LYS A 72 33.88 -46.66 -11.84
CA LYS A 72 32.88 -46.28 -12.85
C LYS A 72 31.81 -45.38 -12.23
N LYS A 73 31.44 -44.31 -12.95
CA LYS A 73 30.44 -43.32 -12.52
C LYS A 73 29.07 -43.73 -13.06
N ASP A 74 28.39 -44.65 -12.37
CA ASP A 74 27.08 -45.14 -12.79
C ASP A 74 26.00 -44.04 -12.71
N SER A 75 25.26 -43.88 -13.81
CA SER A 75 24.29 -42.81 -14.03
C SER A 75 22.90 -43.15 -13.44
N GLY A 76 22.85 -43.28 -12.11
CA GLY A 76 21.61 -43.51 -11.37
C GLY A 76 20.62 -42.34 -11.45
N LYS A 77 19.65 -42.39 -12.39
CA LYS A 77 18.50 -41.48 -12.41
C LYS A 77 17.66 -41.71 -11.14
N LYS A 78 17.58 -40.68 -10.29
CA LYS A 78 16.93 -40.76 -8.96
C LYS A 78 15.40 -40.94 -9.09
N PRO A 79 14.74 -41.69 -8.18
CA PRO A 79 13.34 -42.12 -8.30
C PRO A 79 12.26 -41.02 -8.11
N TYR A 80 12.64 -39.75 -7.93
CA TYR A 80 11.72 -38.64 -7.64
C TYR A 80 10.60 -38.45 -8.68
N ILE A 81 10.86 -38.76 -9.95
CA ILE A 81 9.85 -38.69 -11.02
C ILE A 81 8.71 -39.70 -10.77
N LEU A 82 9.02 -40.89 -10.24
CA LEU A 82 8.02 -41.91 -9.95
C LEU A 82 7.11 -41.50 -8.77
N TYR A 83 7.69 -40.89 -7.74
CA TYR A 83 6.93 -40.34 -6.60
C TYR A 83 6.06 -39.16 -7.00
N ALA A 84 6.55 -38.26 -7.87
CA ALA A 84 5.77 -37.14 -8.39
C ALA A 84 4.55 -37.60 -9.22
N LEU A 85 4.73 -38.62 -10.07
CA LEU A 85 3.62 -39.21 -10.83
C LEU A 85 2.60 -39.91 -9.93
N LEU A 86 3.05 -40.61 -8.88
CA LEU A 86 2.16 -41.23 -7.88
C LEU A 86 1.34 -40.19 -7.11
N ALA A 87 1.96 -39.09 -6.67
CA ALA A 87 1.27 -38.00 -5.98
C ALA A 87 0.20 -37.34 -6.87
N LEU A 88 0.53 -37.10 -8.15
CA LEU A 88 -0.41 -36.52 -9.12
C LEU A 88 -1.61 -37.45 -9.37
N LEU A 89 -1.38 -38.76 -9.44
CA LEU A 89 -2.45 -39.77 -9.59
C LEU A 89 -3.42 -39.75 -8.40
N VAL A 90 -2.91 -39.64 -7.17
CA VAL A 90 -3.74 -39.51 -5.95
C VAL A 90 -4.60 -38.23 -6.00
N VAL A 91 -4.03 -37.09 -6.39
CA VAL A 91 -4.79 -35.83 -6.54
C VAL A 91 -5.89 -35.95 -7.60
N CYS A 92 -5.62 -36.59 -8.74
CA CYS A 92 -6.62 -36.85 -9.78
C CYS A 92 -7.76 -37.75 -9.28
N VAL A 93 -7.48 -38.77 -8.47
CA VAL A 93 -8.52 -39.64 -7.88
C VAL A 93 -9.37 -38.86 -6.87
N LEU A 94 -8.77 -38.03 -6.02
CA LEU A 94 -9.50 -37.19 -5.06
C LEU A 94 -10.40 -36.18 -5.78
N LEU A 95 -9.93 -35.52 -6.85
CA LEU A 95 -10.74 -34.65 -7.70
C LEU A 95 -11.90 -35.41 -8.37
N PHE A 96 -11.66 -36.64 -8.86
CA PHE A 96 -12.71 -37.44 -9.47
C PHE A 96 -13.80 -37.87 -8.47
N VAL A 97 -13.43 -38.16 -7.21
CA VAL A 97 -14.39 -38.41 -6.12
C VAL A 97 -15.19 -37.14 -5.81
N PHE A 98 -14.54 -35.98 -5.71
CA PHE A 98 -15.21 -34.71 -5.46
C PHE A 98 -16.21 -34.34 -6.57
N LEU A 99 -15.83 -34.55 -7.84
CA LEU A 99 -16.70 -34.33 -9.00
C LEU A 99 -17.89 -35.30 -9.09
N LYS A 100 -17.83 -36.45 -8.38
CA LYS A 100 -18.96 -37.40 -8.25
C LYS A 100 -19.86 -37.16 -7.04
N GLN A 101 -19.55 -36.19 -6.17
CA GLN A 101 -20.36 -35.89 -4.98
C GLN A 101 -21.37 -34.75 -5.16
N LYS A 102 -21.59 -34.26 -6.39
CA LYS A 102 -22.64 -33.28 -6.67
C LYS A 102 -23.98 -33.98 -6.95
N PRO A 103 -25.00 -33.91 -6.07
CA PRO A 103 -26.34 -34.37 -6.40
C PRO A 103 -26.94 -33.47 -7.50
N HIS A 104 -27.81 -34.07 -8.29
CA HIS A 104 -28.48 -33.47 -9.45
C HIS A 104 -29.96 -33.35 -9.10
N ASP A 105 -30.40 -32.17 -8.67
CA ASP A 105 -31.81 -31.89 -8.45
C ASP A 105 -32.27 -30.80 -9.44
N GLU A 106 -33.24 -31.18 -10.27
CA GLU A 106 -33.97 -30.30 -11.17
C GLU A 106 -35.13 -29.63 -10.41
N ASP A 107 -35.62 -28.52 -10.97
CA ASP A 107 -36.93 -27.91 -10.71
C ASP A 107 -37.39 -27.67 -9.25
N SER A 108 -37.34 -26.41 -8.83
CA SER A 108 -38.25 -25.90 -7.80
C SER A 108 -38.88 -24.58 -8.25
N GLN A 109 -40.19 -24.63 -8.50
CA GLN A 109 -40.99 -23.47 -8.88
C GLN A 109 -41.35 -22.65 -7.62
N LEU A 110 -41.25 -21.32 -7.69
CA LEU A 110 -41.85 -20.47 -6.67
C LEU A 110 -43.38 -20.52 -6.80
N ALA A 111 -44.05 -20.99 -5.75
CA ALA A 111 -45.48 -20.81 -5.55
C ALA A 111 -45.70 -20.02 -4.25
N ILE A 112 -46.19 -18.78 -4.38
CA ILE A 112 -46.59 -17.91 -3.27
C ILE A 112 -48.11 -17.99 -3.14
N VAL A 113 -48.62 -18.41 -1.98
CA VAL A 113 -50.02 -18.21 -1.51
C VAL A 113 -50.04 -18.29 0.03
N PRO A 114 -51.05 -17.74 0.73
CA PRO A 114 -50.76 -16.79 1.81
C PRO A 114 -51.19 -17.27 3.20
N THR A 115 -50.83 -16.50 4.22
CA THR A 115 -51.30 -16.65 5.59
C THR A 115 -52.69 -16.03 5.77
N GLU A 116 -53.65 -16.79 6.29
CA GLU A 116 -54.98 -16.28 6.66
C GLU A 116 -55.40 -16.77 8.06
N SER A 117 -55.89 -15.82 8.86
CA SER A 117 -56.89 -15.87 9.94
C SER A 117 -56.84 -16.88 11.13
N GLY A 118 -57.06 -16.31 12.33
CA GLY A 118 -57.72 -16.93 13.49
C GLY A 118 -56.85 -17.69 14.51
N GLU A 119 -57.20 -17.80 15.80
CA GLU A 119 -58.11 -16.98 16.66
C GLU A 119 -57.99 -17.44 18.14
N ALA A 120 -58.26 -16.54 19.10
CA ALA A 120 -58.79 -16.80 20.47
C ALA A 120 -57.92 -17.44 21.62
N ALA A 121 -58.45 -17.25 22.86
CA ALA A 121 -58.00 -17.66 24.21
C ALA A 121 -56.75 -16.92 24.77
N LEU A 122 -56.79 -15.97 25.73
CA LEU A 122 -57.67 -15.63 26.89
C LEU A 122 -57.30 -16.35 28.21
N GLU A 123 -57.48 -15.61 29.33
CA GLU A 123 -57.18 -15.91 30.76
C GLU A 123 -55.74 -15.54 31.19
N THR A 124 -55.39 -14.66 32.16
CA THR A 124 -55.96 -13.85 33.28
C THR A 124 -55.35 -14.26 34.62
N GLU A 125 -54.75 -13.30 35.35
CA GLU A 125 -54.65 -13.10 36.82
C GLU A 125 -53.65 -11.92 37.05
N SER A 126 -53.99 -10.73 37.57
CA SER A 126 -54.29 -10.30 38.98
C SER A 126 -53.18 -10.63 40.01
N SER A 127 -52.82 -9.76 40.97
CA SER A 127 -53.18 -8.34 41.25
C SER A 127 -52.12 -7.66 42.15
N GLU A 128 -52.24 -6.32 42.33
CA GLU A 128 -51.64 -5.49 43.42
C GLU A 128 -50.10 -5.33 43.44
N ALA A 129 -49.48 -4.25 43.94
CA ALA A 129 -49.89 -2.86 44.31
C ALA A 129 -48.64 -1.93 44.08
N SER A 130 -48.55 -0.63 44.39
CA SER A 130 -49.38 0.33 45.14
C SER A 130 -49.13 1.77 44.64
N GLU A 131 -50.22 2.55 44.64
CA GLU A 131 -50.37 4.00 44.85
C GLU A 131 -49.13 4.80 45.33
N GLN A 132 -48.87 5.98 44.73
CA GLN A 132 -49.51 7.22 45.22
C GLN A 132 -49.51 8.34 44.15
N SER A 133 -50.44 9.28 44.30
CA SER A 133 -50.72 10.41 43.41
C SER A 133 -49.81 11.61 43.65
N ASP A 134 -49.73 12.54 42.69
CA ASP A 134 -50.48 13.80 42.85
C ASP A 134 -50.61 14.58 41.53
N GLU A 135 -51.73 15.28 41.41
CA GLU A 135 -52.26 15.87 40.19
C GLU A 135 -51.82 17.32 39.96
N ASN A 136 -51.70 17.70 38.67
CA ASN A 136 -52.31 18.87 38.01
C ASN A 136 -51.32 19.53 37.02
N ASN A 137 -51.53 19.45 35.69
CA ASN A 137 -52.66 19.91 34.87
C ASN A 137 -52.50 21.38 34.41
N SER A 138 -52.00 21.56 33.18
CA SER A 138 -52.78 22.29 32.16
C SER A 138 -52.28 21.98 30.75
N GLU A 139 -53.17 21.45 29.93
CA GLU A 139 -53.20 21.60 28.47
C GLU A 139 -53.10 23.11 28.07
N ILE A 140 -52.88 23.54 26.83
CA ILE A 140 -53.13 22.88 25.54
C ILE A 140 -52.31 23.55 24.40
N SER A 141 -52.12 22.80 23.31
CA SER A 141 -51.75 23.18 21.93
C SER A 141 -51.29 24.62 21.60
N SER A 142 -50.21 24.74 20.81
CA SER A 142 -50.36 24.81 19.35
C SER A 142 -49.02 24.72 18.62
N GLU A 143 -48.86 23.70 17.79
CA GLU A 143 -47.84 23.69 16.74
C GLU A 143 -48.26 24.71 15.66
N THR A 144 -47.39 25.67 15.38
CA THR A 144 -47.43 26.44 14.12
C THR A 144 -46.02 26.56 13.58
N GLU A 145 -45.79 25.96 12.42
CA GLU A 145 -44.57 26.14 11.63
C GLU A 145 -44.37 27.63 11.32
N SER A 146 -43.25 28.22 11.77
CA SER A 146 -42.52 29.24 11.02
C SER A 146 -41.23 29.62 11.72
N GLU A 147 -40.16 28.88 11.44
CA GLU A 147 -38.83 29.48 11.47
C GLU A 147 -37.96 28.82 10.40
N VAL A 148 -38.09 29.35 9.18
CA VAL A 148 -36.96 29.38 8.26
C VAL A 148 -35.90 30.22 8.98
N SER A 149 -35.01 29.53 9.69
CA SER A 149 -33.79 30.11 10.23
C SER A 149 -32.94 30.56 9.04
N SER A 150 -33.19 31.76 8.54
CA SER A 150 -32.22 32.49 7.73
C SER A 150 -30.96 32.61 8.57
N GLU A 151 -29.91 31.89 8.18
CA GLU A 151 -28.57 32.11 8.71
C GLU A 151 -28.24 33.60 8.47
N GLU A 152 -28.27 34.42 9.51
CA GLU A 152 -27.75 35.78 9.43
C GLU A 152 -26.24 35.64 9.19
N GLU A 153 -25.80 35.83 7.94
CA GLU A 153 -24.39 35.84 7.57
C GLU A 153 -23.68 36.88 8.44
N ASP A 154 -22.82 36.42 9.35
CA ASP A 154 -21.98 37.27 10.20
C ASP A 154 -21.15 38.19 9.29
N PRO A 155 -21.43 39.50 9.24
CA PRO A 155 -20.87 40.39 8.24
C PRO A 155 -19.35 40.59 8.43
N VAL A 156 -18.83 40.28 9.63
CA VAL A 156 -17.38 40.29 9.89
C VAL A 156 -16.72 39.04 9.28
N LYS A 157 -17.39 37.88 9.33
CA LYS A 157 -16.91 36.66 8.67
C LYS A 157 -17.03 36.76 7.15
N GLU A 158 -18.11 37.33 6.62
CA GLU A 158 -18.26 37.57 5.18
C GLU A 158 -17.14 38.48 4.66
N SER A 159 -16.90 39.62 5.32
CA SER A 159 -15.85 40.55 4.91
C SER A 159 -14.46 39.90 4.91
N LYS A 160 -14.14 39.11 5.95
CA LYS A 160 -12.87 38.37 6.03
C LYS A 160 -12.77 37.28 4.96
N TYR A 161 -13.88 36.59 4.67
CA TYR A 161 -13.92 35.56 3.65
C TYR A 161 -13.68 36.13 2.24
N ILE A 162 -14.24 37.31 1.94
CA ILE A 162 -13.98 38.03 0.69
C ILE A 162 -12.51 38.46 0.61
N GLU A 163 -11.96 39.06 1.67
CA GLU A 163 -10.54 39.48 1.77
C GLU A 163 -9.58 38.30 1.55
N ALA A 164 -9.82 37.15 2.19
CA ALA A 164 -9.01 35.95 2.03
C ALA A 164 -9.06 35.38 0.61
N ASN A 165 -10.22 35.44 -0.06
CA ASN A 165 -10.35 35.03 -1.46
C ASN A 165 -9.62 36.00 -2.43
N GLU A 166 -9.64 37.30 -2.17
CA GLU A 166 -8.86 38.28 -2.95
C GLU A 166 -7.35 38.01 -2.80
N LEU A 167 -6.86 37.78 -1.59
CA LEU A 167 -5.47 37.40 -1.30
C LEU A 167 -5.08 36.08 -1.99
N LEU A 168 -5.91 35.04 -1.89
CA LEU A 168 -5.71 33.77 -2.59
C LEU A 168 -5.59 33.97 -4.12
N SER A 169 -6.45 34.80 -4.71
CA SER A 169 -6.44 35.10 -6.15
C SER A 169 -5.24 35.94 -6.62
N THR A 170 -4.59 36.65 -5.70
CA THR A 170 -3.45 37.55 -5.99
C THR A 170 -2.10 36.98 -5.57
N GLY A 171 -2.08 35.81 -4.91
CA GLY A 171 -0.88 35.10 -4.49
C GLY A 171 -0.41 35.38 -3.06
N GLY A 172 -1.22 36.08 -2.25
CA GLY A 172 -1.00 36.27 -0.81
C GLY A 172 -1.42 35.05 0.00
N TYR A 173 -0.81 33.89 -0.29
CA TYR A 173 -1.26 32.59 0.25
C TYR A 173 -1.10 32.48 1.77
N ASP A 174 -0.02 33.03 2.33
CA ASP A 174 0.22 32.99 3.78
C ASP A 174 -0.80 33.85 4.54
N GLU A 175 -1.06 35.06 4.04
CA GLU A 175 -2.07 35.97 4.59
C GLU A 175 -3.49 35.42 4.43
N ALA A 176 -3.83 34.89 3.25
CA ALA A 176 -5.13 34.25 3.00
C ALA A 176 -5.37 33.06 3.94
N ARG A 177 -4.35 32.22 4.13
CA ARG A 177 -4.39 31.06 5.01
C ARG A 177 -4.64 31.44 6.47
N GLU A 178 -4.00 32.49 6.97
CA GLU A 178 -4.24 32.99 8.33
C GLU A 178 -5.69 33.46 8.52
N ILE A 179 -6.29 34.09 7.51
CA ILE A 179 -7.68 34.54 7.58
C ILE A 179 -8.65 33.35 7.47
N PHE A 180 -8.44 32.41 6.55
CA PHE A 180 -9.24 31.18 6.46
C PHE A 180 -9.16 30.33 7.74
N ALA A 181 -8.00 30.29 8.41
CA ALA A 181 -7.85 29.63 9.72
C ALA A 181 -8.70 30.29 10.82
N GLN A 182 -8.87 31.62 10.81
CA GLN A 182 -9.74 32.35 11.74
C GLN A 182 -11.24 32.12 11.46
N LEU A 183 -11.60 31.75 10.23
CA LEU A 183 -12.98 31.51 9.81
C LEU A 183 -13.49 30.11 10.17
N ASP A 184 -12.59 29.17 10.49
CA ASP A 184 -12.88 27.78 10.86
C ASP A 184 -13.89 27.11 9.90
N SER A 185 -15.11 26.76 10.36
CA SER A 185 -16.13 26.08 9.55
C SER A 185 -17.05 27.02 8.76
N TYR A 186 -16.72 28.31 8.63
CA TYR A 186 -17.51 29.25 7.85
C TYR A 186 -17.33 29.03 6.34
N LYS A 187 -18.43 28.79 5.62
CA LYS A 187 -18.43 28.40 4.20
C LYS A 187 -17.45 27.23 3.96
N ASP A 188 -16.64 27.28 2.92
CA ASP A 188 -15.61 26.29 2.61
C ASP A 188 -14.20 26.70 3.08
N SER A 189 -14.09 27.59 4.09
CA SER A 189 -12.79 28.10 4.58
C SER A 189 -11.78 27.00 4.94
N LYS A 190 -12.21 25.85 5.48
CA LYS A 190 -11.31 24.69 5.73
C LYS A 190 -10.73 24.09 4.46
N LYS A 191 -11.48 24.14 3.35
CA LYS A 191 -10.99 23.72 2.02
C LYS A 191 -10.03 24.78 1.46
N LEU A 192 -10.41 26.06 1.52
CA LEU A 192 -9.59 27.16 1.00
C LEU A 192 -8.28 27.36 1.78
N LEU A 193 -8.22 27.00 3.06
CA LEU A 193 -6.98 26.89 3.83
C LEU A 193 -6.01 25.88 3.18
N LYS A 194 -6.50 24.69 2.83
CA LYS A 194 -5.70 23.68 2.11
C LYS A 194 -5.34 24.13 0.69
N GLU A 195 -6.21 24.88 0.01
CA GLU A 195 -5.92 25.49 -1.29
C GLU A 195 -4.75 26.48 -1.21
N CYS A 196 -4.69 27.32 -0.18
CA CYS A 196 -3.58 28.26 0.03
C CYS A 196 -2.25 27.52 0.18
N ASP A 197 -2.21 26.48 1.02
CA ASP A 197 -1.04 25.62 1.21
C ASP A 197 -0.67 24.88 -0.09
N TYR A 198 -1.66 24.33 -0.83
CA TYR A 198 -1.44 23.65 -2.10
C TYR A 198 -0.84 24.57 -3.18
N GLN A 199 -1.39 25.76 -3.38
CA GLN A 199 -0.88 26.72 -4.37
C GLN A 199 0.53 27.22 -4.01
N LYS A 200 0.83 27.39 -2.72
CA LYS A 200 2.18 27.69 -2.25
C LYS A 200 3.16 26.55 -2.53
N ALA A 201 2.75 25.30 -2.36
CA ALA A 201 3.54 24.12 -2.69
C ALA A 201 3.80 24.00 -4.21
N GLU A 202 2.80 24.30 -5.06
CA GLU A 202 2.97 24.32 -6.52
C GLU A 202 4.00 25.35 -6.98
N ILE A 203 4.07 26.52 -6.33
CA ILE A 203 5.09 27.54 -6.63
C ILE A 203 6.49 27.07 -6.22
N LEU A 204 6.64 26.45 -5.04
CA LEU A 204 7.92 25.88 -4.60
C LEU A 204 8.38 24.77 -5.55
N TYR A 205 7.46 23.88 -5.95
CA TYR A 205 7.70 22.82 -6.91
C TYR A 205 8.12 23.36 -8.29
N ALA A 206 7.41 24.37 -8.81
CA ALA A 206 7.75 25.03 -10.08
C ALA A 206 9.11 25.75 -10.05
N ASN A 207 9.56 26.19 -8.87
CA ASN A 207 10.89 26.78 -8.65
C ASN A 207 11.99 25.73 -8.43
N GLY A 208 11.66 24.43 -8.31
CA GLY A 208 12.60 23.35 -8.03
C GLY A 208 12.98 23.19 -6.57
N ASP A 209 12.21 23.76 -5.63
CA ASP A 209 12.33 23.49 -4.19
C ASP A 209 11.44 22.29 -3.80
N ASP A 210 11.80 21.12 -4.32
CA ASP A 210 11.05 19.87 -4.12
C ASP A 210 10.89 19.49 -2.65
N GLN A 211 11.85 19.86 -1.78
CA GLN A 211 11.79 19.52 -0.36
C GLN A 211 10.77 20.41 0.36
N ALA A 212 10.82 21.73 0.18
CA ALA A 212 9.83 22.61 0.79
C ALA A 212 8.42 22.36 0.23
N ALA A 213 8.30 22.04 -1.07
CA ALA A 213 7.03 21.64 -1.66
C ALA A 213 6.48 20.35 -1.04
N LYS A 214 7.30 19.28 -0.97
CA LYS A 214 6.96 17.99 -0.34
C LYS A 214 6.49 18.16 1.10
N ASP A 215 7.18 18.98 1.88
CA ASP A 215 6.85 19.20 3.29
C ASP A 215 5.45 19.85 3.44
N ILE A 216 5.08 20.80 2.57
CA ILE A 216 3.73 21.38 2.57
C ILE A 216 2.69 20.37 2.07
N TYR A 217 2.94 19.62 0.98
CA TYR A 217 2.02 18.60 0.50
C TYR A 217 1.71 17.52 1.55
N LEU A 218 2.71 17.15 2.37
CA LEU A 218 2.53 16.24 3.50
C LEU A 218 1.57 16.81 4.57
N THR A 219 1.50 18.14 4.77
CA THR A 219 0.58 18.71 5.77
C THR A 219 -0.89 18.77 5.34
N ILE A 220 -1.17 18.84 4.03
CA ILE A 220 -2.53 19.04 3.53
C ILE A 220 -3.29 17.74 3.24
N GLU A 221 -2.66 16.58 3.48
CA GLU A 221 -3.11 15.19 3.24
C GLU A 221 -4.46 14.98 2.53
N ARG A 222 -4.40 14.23 1.41
CA ARG A 222 -5.57 13.85 0.60
C ARG A 222 -6.32 15.06 0.00
N TYR A 223 -5.59 16.14 -0.29
CA TYR A 223 -6.11 17.32 -1.01
C TYR A 223 -5.67 17.28 -2.48
N GLU A 224 -6.62 17.40 -3.41
CA GLU A 224 -6.37 17.29 -4.86
C GLU A 224 -5.41 16.11 -5.20
N ASP A 225 -4.30 16.35 -5.91
CA ASP A 225 -3.26 15.37 -6.27
C ASP A 225 -2.02 15.44 -5.35
N SER A 226 -2.11 16.08 -4.17
CA SER A 226 -0.98 16.25 -3.22
C SER A 226 -0.20 14.95 -2.92
N HIS A 227 -0.86 13.80 -2.92
CA HIS A 227 -0.19 12.51 -2.78
C HIS A 227 0.76 12.22 -3.94
N ASP A 228 0.32 12.40 -5.18
CA ASP A 228 1.15 12.20 -6.38
C ASP A 228 2.28 13.24 -6.44
N LYS A 229 2.01 14.49 -6.02
CA LYS A 229 3.03 15.54 -5.89
C LYS A 229 4.14 15.18 -4.89
N ILE A 230 3.81 14.55 -3.76
CA ILE A 230 4.82 14.03 -2.80
C ILE A 230 5.72 12.98 -3.47
N LEU A 231 5.15 12.13 -4.32
CA LEU A 231 5.89 11.11 -5.06
C LEU A 231 6.80 11.74 -6.13
N GLU A 232 6.32 12.74 -6.88
CA GLU A 232 7.11 13.51 -7.86
C GLU A 232 8.28 14.24 -7.18
N CYS A 233 8.02 14.99 -6.12
CA CYS A 233 9.06 15.67 -5.34
C CYS A 233 10.10 14.67 -4.80
N THR A 234 9.65 13.53 -4.24
CA THR A 234 10.55 12.47 -3.73
C THR A 234 11.43 11.90 -4.84
N TYR A 235 10.89 11.70 -6.04
CA TYR A 235 11.66 11.27 -7.20
C TYR A 235 12.71 12.33 -7.61
N ASN A 236 12.34 13.61 -7.69
CA ASN A 236 13.26 14.69 -8.06
C ASN A 236 14.42 14.81 -7.05
N ILE A 237 14.13 14.77 -5.75
CA ILE A 237 15.14 14.80 -4.68
C ILE A 237 16.07 13.58 -4.81
N ALA A 238 15.53 12.36 -4.94
CA ALA A 238 16.33 11.14 -5.10
C ALA A 238 17.19 11.16 -6.39
N TYR A 239 16.66 11.72 -7.47
CA TYR A 239 17.38 11.90 -8.73
C TYR A 239 18.51 12.94 -8.60
N SER A 240 18.32 14.01 -7.82
CA SER A 240 19.39 14.99 -7.53
C SER A 240 20.56 14.34 -6.77
N TYR A 241 20.27 13.52 -5.75
CA TYR A 241 21.28 12.73 -5.03
C TYR A 241 22.00 11.73 -5.96
N TYR A 242 21.26 11.05 -6.84
CA TYR A 242 21.84 10.16 -7.85
C TYR A 242 22.80 10.91 -8.80
N GLN A 243 22.42 12.09 -9.29
CA GLN A 243 23.30 12.91 -10.14
C GLN A 243 24.54 13.42 -9.39
N ALA A 244 24.43 13.69 -8.08
CA ALA A 244 25.55 14.06 -7.22
C ALA A 244 26.47 12.86 -6.85
N GLY A 245 26.10 11.63 -7.21
CA GLY A 245 26.82 10.41 -6.83
C GLY A 245 26.53 9.91 -5.41
N ASP A 246 25.55 10.51 -4.72
CA ASP A 246 25.11 10.10 -3.38
C ASP A 246 24.03 9.01 -3.46
N TYR A 247 24.47 7.82 -3.88
CA TYR A 247 23.58 6.70 -4.10
C TYR A 247 22.94 6.15 -2.82
N LEU A 248 23.47 6.47 -1.63
CA LEU A 248 22.86 6.06 -0.37
C LEU A 248 21.63 6.92 -0.08
N ASN A 249 21.74 8.26 -0.12
CA ASN A 249 20.59 9.12 0.14
C ASN A 249 19.51 8.98 -0.94
N ALA A 250 19.89 8.77 -2.21
CA ALA A 250 18.96 8.37 -3.26
C ALA A 250 18.25 7.04 -2.95
N ALA A 251 18.96 6.03 -2.44
CA ALA A 251 18.36 4.76 -2.07
C ALA A 251 17.48 4.84 -0.81
N ILE A 252 17.83 5.65 0.18
CA ILE A 252 17.00 5.85 1.38
C ILE A 252 15.60 6.35 0.96
N LEU A 253 15.54 7.43 0.18
CA LEU A 253 14.27 7.99 -0.33
C LEU A 253 13.45 7.03 -1.20
N LEU A 254 14.10 6.08 -1.88
CA LEU A 254 13.45 5.13 -2.80
C LEU A 254 13.08 3.79 -2.17
N TYR A 255 13.61 3.45 -0.98
CA TYR A 255 13.41 2.14 -0.33
C TYR A 255 12.90 2.23 1.12
N GLU A 256 12.71 3.43 1.67
CA GLU A 256 12.16 3.63 3.02
C GLU A 256 10.72 3.06 3.16
N PRO A 257 10.42 2.29 4.22
CA PRO A 257 9.07 1.79 4.48
C PRO A 257 8.03 2.91 4.56
N GLY A 258 6.91 2.77 3.85
CA GLY A 258 5.90 3.83 3.68
C GLY A 258 6.00 4.54 2.32
N THR A 259 7.21 4.66 1.74
CA THR A 259 7.39 5.13 0.35
C THR A 259 6.97 4.08 -0.70
N GLY A 260 6.55 2.88 -0.26
CA GLY A 260 6.12 1.76 -1.11
C GLY A 260 4.90 2.01 -2.00
N GLN A 261 4.29 3.21 -1.94
CA GLN A 261 3.28 3.69 -2.89
C GLN A 261 3.87 4.51 -4.05
N LEU A 262 5.20 4.59 -4.19
CA LEU A 262 5.92 5.10 -5.38
C LEU A 262 5.64 4.23 -6.62
N LEU A 263 4.41 4.30 -7.14
CA LEU A 263 3.92 3.74 -8.40
C LEU A 263 4.29 4.63 -9.60
N HIS A 264 5.05 5.70 -9.38
CA HIS A 264 5.65 6.47 -10.45
C HIS A 264 6.74 5.63 -11.12
N LYS A 265 6.52 5.27 -12.38
CA LYS A 265 7.36 4.35 -13.18
C LYS A 265 8.84 4.77 -13.19
N GLU A 266 9.08 6.08 -13.19
CA GLU A 266 10.37 6.74 -13.19
C GLU A 266 11.17 6.44 -11.91
N SER A 267 10.51 6.31 -10.76
CA SER A 267 11.17 5.88 -9.50
C SER A 267 11.64 4.43 -9.61
N ASP A 268 10.81 3.56 -10.19
CA ASP A 268 11.16 2.17 -10.44
C ASP A 268 12.29 2.02 -11.46
N ASP A 269 12.31 2.85 -12.51
CA ASP A 269 13.37 2.87 -13.50
C ASP A 269 14.68 3.44 -12.92
N LEU A 270 14.62 4.43 -12.03
CA LEU A 270 15.77 4.94 -11.27
C LEU A 270 16.33 3.88 -10.29
N ARG A 271 15.47 3.18 -9.54
CA ARG A 271 15.85 2.02 -8.70
C ARG A 271 16.63 0.98 -9.53
N LYS A 272 16.10 0.59 -10.70
CA LYS A 272 16.75 -0.38 -11.60
C LYS A 272 18.10 0.13 -12.13
N LEU A 273 18.19 1.41 -12.50
CA LEU A 273 19.41 2.04 -13.01
C LEU A 273 20.51 2.07 -11.92
N MET A 274 20.19 2.59 -10.74
CA MET A 274 21.06 2.58 -9.56
C MET A 274 21.58 1.18 -9.25
N ALA A 275 20.68 0.19 -9.19
CA ALA A 275 21.02 -1.21 -8.89
C ALA A 275 21.98 -1.83 -9.92
N LYS A 276 21.76 -1.54 -11.21
CA LYS A 276 22.55 -2.08 -12.32
C LYS A 276 23.96 -1.49 -12.33
N ASP A 277 24.06 -0.17 -12.29
CA ASP A 277 25.32 0.52 -12.55
C ASP A 277 26.22 0.58 -11.30
N ASN A 278 25.63 0.50 -10.09
CA ASN A 278 26.34 0.66 -8.81
C ASN A 278 26.31 -0.58 -7.89
N ARG A 279 26.00 -1.79 -8.39
CA ARG A 279 25.90 -3.03 -7.56
C ARG A 279 27.08 -3.21 -6.60
N SER A 280 28.31 -3.14 -7.11
CA SER A 280 29.53 -3.36 -6.31
C SER A 280 29.74 -2.28 -5.25
N TRP A 281 29.30 -1.04 -5.53
CA TRP A 281 29.32 0.06 -4.56
C TRP A 281 28.33 -0.21 -3.44
N PHE A 282 27.08 -0.59 -3.76
CA PHE A 282 26.06 -0.90 -2.75
C PHE A 282 26.47 -2.06 -1.84
N ILE A 283 27.04 -3.15 -2.38
CA ILE A 283 27.51 -4.28 -1.56
C ILE A 283 28.65 -3.85 -0.62
N LYS A 284 29.60 -3.05 -1.10
CA LYS A 284 30.67 -2.49 -0.25
C LYS A 284 30.10 -1.59 0.84
N LYS A 285 29.19 -0.69 0.44
CA LYS A 285 28.55 0.28 1.33
C LYS A 285 27.70 -0.39 2.40
N ALA A 286 26.98 -1.46 2.06
CA ALA A 286 26.21 -2.26 3.01
C ALA A 286 27.11 -2.80 4.14
N LYS A 287 28.28 -3.36 3.80
CA LYS A 287 29.26 -3.84 4.78
C LYS A 287 29.87 -2.71 5.61
N GLU A 288 30.15 -1.55 5.00
CA GLU A 288 30.63 -0.36 5.71
C GLU A 288 29.61 0.17 6.73
N GLU A 289 28.33 0.26 6.36
CA GLU A 289 27.26 0.71 7.26
C GLU A 289 26.92 -0.32 8.34
N PHE A 290 26.90 -1.62 8.00
CA PHE A 290 26.77 -2.70 8.98
C PHE A 290 27.85 -2.59 10.06
N ASN A 291 29.13 -2.51 9.67
CA ASN A 291 30.26 -2.41 10.60
C ASN A 291 30.22 -1.15 11.51
N LYS A 292 29.48 -0.10 11.13
CA LYS A 292 29.24 1.09 11.98
C LYS A 292 28.08 0.91 12.97
N GLY A 293 27.24 -0.10 12.77
CA GLY A 293 25.95 -0.27 13.48
C GLY A 293 24.76 0.38 12.76
N ASN A 294 24.93 0.90 11.55
CA ASN A 294 23.89 1.57 10.76
C ASN A 294 23.07 0.55 9.96
N PHE A 295 22.37 -0.35 10.68
CA PHE A 295 21.79 -1.56 10.09
C PHE A 295 20.67 -1.28 9.06
N ASP A 296 19.89 -0.22 9.23
CA ASP A 296 18.84 0.15 8.27
C ASP A 296 19.45 0.63 6.94
N ASN A 297 20.47 1.48 6.98
CA ASN A 297 21.22 1.92 5.78
C ASN A 297 21.89 0.73 5.07
N ALA A 298 22.45 -0.22 5.83
CA ALA A 298 22.99 -1.45 5.27
C ALA A 298 21.90 -2.31 4.63
N GLY A 299 20.74 -2.43 5.26
CA GLY A 299 19.56 -3.13 4.74
C GLY A 299 19.07 -2.53 3.43
N ILE A 300 18.96 -1.20 3.35
CA ILE A 300 18.60 -0.44 2.14
C ILE A 300 19.61 -0.72 1.02
N CYS A 301 20.91 -0.76 1.31
CA CYS A 301 21.93 -1.09 0.33
C CYS A 301 21.80 -2.53 -0.22
N TYR A 302 21.45 -3.51 0.63
CA TYR A 302 21.16 -4.88 0.18
C TYR A 302 19.84 -4.98 -0.61
N GLN A 303 18.83 -4.18 -0.29
CA GLN A 303 17.58 -4.11 -1.05
C GLN A 303 17.78 -3.45 -2.42
N ALA A 304 18.61 -2.40 -2.51
CA ALA A 304 18.93 -1.70 -3.75
C ALA A 304 19.43 -2.66 -4.85
N VAL A 305 20.28 -3.63 -4.51
CA VAL A 305 20.77 -4.64 -5.47
C VAL A 305 19.77 -5.76 -5.79
N GLY A 306 18.55 -5.69 -5.26
CA GLY A 306 17.45 -6.64 -5.48
C GLY A 306 17.19 -7.63 -4.34
N GLY A 307 17.77 -7.40 -3.16
CA GLY A 307 17.58 -8.25 -1.98
C GLY A 307 17.99 -9.71 -2.19
N ARG A 308 17.52 -10.61 -1.32
CA ARG A 308 17.89 -12.04 -1.28
C ARG A 308 17.92 -12.75 -2.64
N TYR A 309 17.08 -12.35 -3.60
CA TYR A 309 16.99 -12.97 -4.93
C TYR A 309 18.18 -12.70 -5.86
N LYS A 310 18.93 -11.61 -5.66
CA LYS A 310 20.07 -11.20 -6.51
C LYS A 310 21.43 -11.16 -5.80
N LEU A 311 21.45 -11.56 -4.53
CA LEU A 311 22.66 -11.74 -3.73
C LEU A 311 23.27 -13.14 -3.98
N SER A 312 24.60 -13.21 -3.96
CA SER A 312 25.34 -14.47 -3.81
C SER A 312 25.14 -15.04 -2.40
N ASP A 313 25.49 -16.30 -2.17
CA ASP A 313 25.21 -16.96 -0.89
C ASP A 313 25.95 -16.33 0.30
N GLN A 314 27.17 -15.80 0.08
CA GLN A 314 27.86 -15.01 1.10
C GLN A 314 27.18 -13.66 1.35
N GLU A 315 26.76 -12.94 0.30
CA GLU A 315 26.07 -11.66 0.47
C GLU A 315 24.68 -11.84 1.12
N LYS A 316 24.00 -12.98 0.89
CA LYS A 316 22.79 -13.37 1.64
C LYS A 316 23.12 -13.57 3.11
N ALA A 317 24.17 -14.32 3.44
CA ALA A 317 24.58 -14.53 4.82
C ALA A 317 24.87 -13.19 5.53
N ASP A 318 25.57 -12.26 4.86
CA ASP A 318 25.82 -10.92 5.40
C ASP A 318 24.51 -10.11 5.60
N TYR A 319 23.58 -10.17 4.65
CA TYR A 319 22.27 -9.49 4.75
C TYR A 319 21.40 -10.08 5.87
N ASP A 320 21.46 -11.38 6.07
CA ASP A 320 20.72 -12.11 7.10
C ASP A 320 21.22 -11.74 8.51
N LEU A 321 22.53 -11.59 8.68
CA LEU A 321 23.14 -11.04 9.91
C LEU A 321 22.69 -9.59 10.15
N ASN A 322 22.59 -8.77 9.10
CA ASN A 322 22.07 -7.41 9.20
C ASN A 322 20.58 -7.38 9.62
N LEU A 323 19.73 -8.21 9.01
CA LEU A 323 18.31 -8.30 9.36
C LEU A 323 18.11 -8.76 10.81
N PHE A 324 18.92 -9.71 11.28
CA PHE A 324 18.95 -10.10 12.70
C PHE A 324 19.32 -8.91 13.60
N MET A 325 20.35 -8.14 13.25
CA MET A 325 20.74 -6.96 14.03
C MET A 325 19.63 -5.90 14.08
N ILE A 326 18.94 -5.60 12.97
CA ILE A 326 17.73 -4.74 12.97
C ILE A 326 16.65 -5.29 13.90
N GLN A 327 16.40 -6.61 13.85
CA GLN A 327 15.32 -7.26 14.60
C GLN A 327 15.49 -7.12 16.12
N ILE A 328 16.74 -7.11 16.62
CA ILE A 328 17.04 -7.06 18.05
C ILE A 328 17.26 -5.66 18.62
N GLN A 329 17.27 -4.58 17.84
CA GLN A 329 17.42 -3.22 18.40
C GLN A 329 16.23 -2.83 19.29
N GLY A 330 16.49 -2.05 20.35
CA GLY A 330 15.46 -1.41 21.16
C GLY A 330 15.64 -1.56 22.67
N GLU A 331 14.64 -1.10 23.42
CA GLU A 331 14.56 -1.28 24.87
C GLU A 331 13.80 -2.56 25.24
N TYR A 332 14.21 -3.19 26.33
CA TYR A 332 13.71 -4.48 26.81
C TYR A 332 13.42 -4.48 28.31
N THR A 333 12.52 -5.36 28.72
CA THR A 333 12.29 -5.74 30.13
C THR A 333 12.42 -7.24 30.30
N ALA A 334 13.04 -7.65 31.42
CA ALA A 334 13.16 -9.07 31.76
C ALA A 334 11.81 -9.63 32.26
N GLU A 335 11.31 -10.67 31.60
CA GLU A 335 10.00 -11.26 31.86
C GLU A 335 9.93 -11.96 33.23
N LYS A 336 11.00 -12.66 33.65
CA LYS A 336 11.04 -13.32 34.97
C LYS A 336 11.46 -12.36 36.09
N ARG A 337 11.88 -11.12 35.77
CA ARG A 337 12.41 -10.14 36.73
C ARG A 337 11.90 -8.71 36.43
N PRO A 338 10.60 -8.44 36.68
CA PRO A 338 10.02 -7.12 36.47
C PRO A 338 10.82 -6.03 37.20
N GLY A 339 11.30 -5.04 36.46
CA GLY A 339 12.16 -3.96 36.97
C GLY A 339 13.60 -3.99 36.44
N ILE A 340 14.09 -5.14 35.95
CA ILE A 340 15.34 -5.17 35.18
C ILE A 340 15.05 -4.72 33.75
N GLN A 341 15.80 -3.72 33.30
CA GLN A 341 15.73 -3.18 31.95
C GLN A 341 17.02 -3.48 31.20
N GLY A 342 16.88 -3.72 29.90
CA GLY A 342 17.99 -3.91 28.97
C GLY A 342 17.83 -2.98 27.76
N ILE A 343 18.92 -2.59 27.13
CA ILE A 343 18.91 -1.80 25.88
C ILE A 343 19.87 -2.46 24.91
N ILE A 344 19.40 -2.75 23.70
CA ILE A 344 20.23 -3.17 22.58
C ILE A 344 20.35 -1.98 21.62
N SER A 345 21.57 -1.46 21.47
CA SER A 345 21.89 -0.33 20.60
C SER A 345 23.20 -0.58 19.86
N GLY A 346 23.11 -0.63 18.52
CA GLY A 346 24.20 -1.08 17.67
C GLY A 346 24.59 -2.51 18.01
N TYR A 347 25.86 -2.69 18.36
CA TYR A 347 26.44 -3.96 18.81
C TYR A 347 26.50 -4.12 20.33
N ASN A 348 25.85 -3.25 21.11
CA ASN A 348 25.94 -3.28 22.58
C ASN A 348 24.60 -3.70 23.19
N PHE A 349 24.62 -4.71 24.06
CA PHE A 349 23.54 -5.03 24.98
C PHE A 349 23.91 -4.54 26.38
N THR A 350 23.19 -3.54 26.89
CA THR A 350 23.42 -2.96 28.21
C THR A 350 22.31 -3.36 29.18
N GLN A 351 22.69 -3.86 30.35
CA GLN A 351 21.81 -4.27 31.45
C GLN A 351 22.33 -3.67 32.76
N GLY A 352 21.65 -2.64 33.29
CA GLY A 352 22.16 -1.86 34.41
C GLY A 352 23.52 -1.24 34.07
N ASP A 353 24.52 -1.46 34.93
CA ASP A 353 25.89 -0.94 34.74
C ASP A 353 26.78 -1.83 33.84
N VAL A 354 26.25 -2.94 33.29
CA VAL A 354 27.04 -3.90 32.51
C VAL A 354 26.67 -3.82 31.03
N THR A 355 27.68 -3.71 30.16
CA THR A 355 27.52 -3.76 28.70
C THR A 355 28.27 -4.95 28.12
N TYR A 356 27.54 -5.77 27.35
CA TYR A 356 28.06 -6.88 26.57
C TYR A 356 28.11 -6.47 25.09
N LYS A 357 29.16 -6.89 24.37
CA LYS A 357 29.16 -6.78 22.90
C LYS A 357 28.46 -7.98 22.29
N ILE A 358 27.72 -7.72 21.22
CA ILE A 358 26.98 -8.68 20.43
C ILE A 358 27.80 -8.98 19.16
N THR A 359 28.19 -10.23 18.97
CA THR A 359 28.72 -10.71 17.69
C THR A 359 27.63 -11.54 16.98
N PRO A 360 26.96 -11.02 15.93
CA PRO A 360 25.96 -11.78 15.19
C PRO A 360 26.63 -12.91 14.40
N MET A 361 26.06 -14.11 14.46
CA MET A 361 26.60 -15.29 13.78
C MET A 361 25.54 -16.35 13.49
N PHE A 362 25.84 -17.24 12.54
CA PHE A 362 25.12 -18.48 12.35
C PHE A 362 25.62 -19.54 13.32
N LYS A 363 24.73 -20.06 14.16
CA LYS A 363 24.97 -21.17 15.09
C LYS A 363 24.27 -22.42 14.56
N ARG A 364 25.03 -23.52 14.43
CA ARG A 364 24.51 -24.80 13.96
C ARG A 364 24.08 -25.68 15.12
N ASN A 365 22.81 -26.08 15.15
CA ASN A 365 22.22 -26.95 16.18
C ASN A 365 21.42 -28.08 15.51
N ASN A 366 21.74 -29.33 15.81
CA ASN A 366 21.07 -30.55 15.30
C ASN A 366 20.82 -30.57 13.78
N GLY A 367 21.74 -30.00 13.00
CA GLY A 367 21.67 -29.95 11.54
C GLY A 367 21.00 -28.70 10.96
N PHE A 368 20.32 -27.91 11.77
CA PHE A 368 19.75 -26.61 11.41
C PHE A 368 20.73 -25.47 11.75
N GLU A 369 20.72 -24.41 10.96
CA GLU A 369 21.46 -23.18 11.27
C GLU A 369 20.47 -22.11 11.75
N LYS A 370 20.86 -21.36 12.78
CA LYS A 370 20.04 -20.29 13.37
C LYS A 370 20.90 -19.06 13.64
N LEU A 371 20.33 -17.89 13.37
CA LEU A 371 20.95 -16.60 13.67
C LEU A 371 20.89 -16.34 15.17
N VAL A 372 22.02 -15.96 15.76
CA VAL A 372 22.15 -15.61 17.17
C VAL A 372 23.17 -14.48 17.36
N GLY A 373 23.06 -13.74 18.45
CA GLY A 373 24.09 -12.78 18.88
C GLY A 373 24.92 -13.34 20.03
N LEU A 374 26.18 -13.72 19.81
CA LEU A 374 27.10 -14.13 20.87
C LEU A 374 27.42 -12.95 21.79
N LEU A 375 27.38 -13.14 23.11
CA LEU A 375 27.69 -12.10 24.10
C LEU A 375 29.15 -12.20 24.60
N ASP A 376 29.95 -11.19 24.28
CA ASP A 376 31.34 -11.09 24.77
C ASP A 376 31.40 -11.08 26.30
N GLY A 377 32.34 -11.83 26.88
CA GLY A 377 32.51 -11.92 28.34
C GLY A 377 31.54 -12.89 29.03
N GLN A 378 30.60 -13.50 28.30
CA GLN A 378 29.75 -14.59 28.79
C GLN A 378 29.92 -15.85 27.92
N ASP A 379 30.95 -16.66 28.20
CA ASP A 379 31.28 -17.86 27.39
C ASP A 379 30.05 -18.73 27.09
N GLY A 380 29.67 -18.85 25.81
CA GLY A 380 28.55 -19.70 25.39
C GLY A 380 27.15 -19.16 25.76
N HIS A 381 26.99 -17.86 25.99
CA HIS A 381 25.70 -17.17 26.07
C HIS A 381 25.38 -16.46 24.75
N TYR A 382 24.10 -16.51 24.34
CA TYR A 382 23.65 -15.96 23.07
C TYR A 382 22.29 -15.28 23.18
N LEU A 383 22.04 -14.31 22.30
CA LEU A 383 20.73 -13.68 22.09
C LEU A 383 19.95 -14.37 20.95
N GLU A 384 18.89 -15.06 21.37
CA GLU A 384 17.77 -15.66 20.64
C GLU A 384 16.63 -14.72 20.20
N SER A 385 16.53 -14.21 18.96
CA SER A 385 15.33 -13.44 18.53
C SER A 385 14.15 -14.33 18.10
N SER A 386 12.93 -13.99 18.51
CA SER A 386 11.68 -14.59 18.01
C SER A 386 11.00 -13.71 16.95
N GLU A 387 10.15 -14.32 16.12
CA GLU A 387 9.35 -13.59 15.10
C GLU A 387 8.36 -12.59 15.73
N GLU A 388 7.93 -12.86 16.97
CA GLU A 388 7.04 -12.01 17.77
C GLU A 388 7.74 -10.79 18.40
N GLY A 389 9.06 -10.62 18.19
CA GLY A 389 9.82 -9.49 18.74
C GLY A 389 10.18 -9.65 20.21
N SER A 390 10.36 -10.88 20.70
CA SER A 390 11.09 -11.13 21.95
C SER A 390 12.53 -11.53 21.67
N VAL A 391 13.42 -11.29 22.63
CA VAL A 391 14.80 -11.79 22.63
C VAL A 391 14.98 -12.67 23.86
N SER A 392 15.58 -13.85 23.71
CA SER A 392 15.87 -14.77 24.82
C SER A 392 17.37 -14.92 24.99
N GLU A 393 17.86 -14.82 26.22
CA GLU A 393 19.23 -15.19 26.53
C GLU A 393 19.30 -16.71 26.73
N ILE A 394 20.15 -17.39 25.98
CA ILE A 394 20.32 -18.85 25.97
C ILE A 394 21.76 -19.21 26.30
N SER A 395 21.98 -20.32 27.02
CA SER A 395 23.33 -20.74 27.44
C SER A 395 23.60 -22.22 27.12
N ASP A 396 24.75 -22.50 26.50
CA ASP A 396 25.15 -23.86 26.10
C ASP A 396 25.85 -24.66 27.22
N LYS A 397 26.13 -24.04 28.38
CA LYS A 397 26.98 -24.62 29.44
C LYS A 397 26.51 -25.96 30.01
N ASN A 398 25.23 -26.32 29.82
CA ASN A 398 24.63 -27.58 30.27
C ASN A 398 24.42 -28.59 29.13
N GLY A 399 25.47 -28.85 28.35
CA GLY A 399 25.56 -30.03 27.49
C GLY A 399 24.58 -30.10 26.31
N GLY A 400 24.30 -28.96 25.68
CA GLY A 400 23.45 -28.90 24.48
C GLY A 400 21.93 -28.89 24.75
N THR A 401 21.51 -28.76 26.01
CA THR A 401 20.10 -28.52 26.36
C THR A 401 19.83 -27.02 26.34
N HIS A 402 18.93 -26.56 25.47
CA HIS A 402 18.65 -25.14 25.19
C HIS A 402 17.80 -24.52 26.33
N TRP A 403 18.44 -24.08 27.42
CA TRP A 403 17.75 -23.42 28.53
C TRP A 403 17.74 -21.89 28.33
N SER A 404 16.55 -21.27 28.32
CA SER A 404 16.45 -19.81 28.39
C SER A 404 16.78 -19.34 29.81
N THR A 405 17.90 -18.65 29.97
CA THR A 405 18.34 -18.10 31.25
C THR A 405 17.39 -16.97 31.66
N GLU A 406 17.15 -16.02 30.75
CA GLU A 406 16.18 -14.94 30.89
C GLU A 406 15.46 -14.69 29.56
N ALA A 407 14.18 -14.30 29.62
CA ALA A 407 13.42 -13.89 28.45
C ALA A 407 13.22 -12.37 28.51
N TRP A 408 13.59 -11.69 27.44
CA TRP A 408 13.55 -10.24 27.30
C TRP A 408 12.45 -9.87 26.31
N ARG A 409 11.41 -9.21 26.80
CA ARG A 409 10.38 -8.65 25.91
C ARG A 409 10.77 -7.23 25.54
N ILE A 410 10.67 -6.89 24.26
CA ILE A 410 10.77 -5.50 23.82
C ILE A 410 9.74 -4.69 24.62
N LYS A 411 10.15 -3.61 25.27
CA LYS A 411 9.21 -2.59 25.74
C LYS A 411 8.58 -1.99 24.49
N ASN A 412 7.28 -2.20 24.26
CA ASN A 412 6.51 -1.69 23.11
C ASN A 412 7.20 -0.55 22.34
N THR A 413 8.04 -0.91 21.36
CA THR A 413 8.68 0.06 20.49
C THR A 413 7.76 0.36 19.32
N ASP A 414 8.06 1.45 18.63
CA ASP A 414 7.29 1.95 17.50
C ASP A 414 7.06 0.89 16.42
N ARG A 415 7.82 -0.19 16.31
CA ARG A 415 7.54 -1.26 15.32
C ARG A 415 6.25 -2.05 15.59
N VAL A 416 5.83 -2.24 16.84
CA VAL A 416 4.53 -2.88 17.14
C VAL A 416 3.42 -1.86 16.98
N ALA A 417 3.55 -0.69 17.61
CA ALA A 417 2.58 0.40 17.51
C ALA A 417 2.38 0.88 16.06
N ARG A 418 3.43 0.94 15.23
CA ARG A 418 3.37 1.29 13.81
C ARG A 418 2.76 0.18 12.95
N ARG A 419 2.96 -1.10 13.29
CA ARG A 419 2.21 -2.20 12.62
C ARG A 419 0.74 -2.13 12.96
N GLU A 420 0.40 -1.90 14.23
CA GLU A 420 -0.98 -1.74 14.70
C GLU A 420 -1.63 -0.48 14.08
N SER A 421 -0.89 0.63 13.94
CA SER A 421 -1.39 1.85 13.28
C SER A 421 -1.45 1.73 11.76
N GLU A 422 -0.48 1.08 11.10
CA GLU A 422 -0.54 0.75 9.67
C GLU A 422 -1.73 -0.16 9.38
N GLN A 423 -1.98 -1.16 10.23
CA GLN A 423 -3.14 -2.04 10.12
C GLN A 423 -4.44 -1.26 10.34
N ALA A 424 -4.54 -0.44 11.39
CA ALA A 424 -5.71 0.39 11.64
C ALA A 424 -6.00 1.39 10.50
N ALA A 425 -4.96 2.05 9.96
CA ALA A 425 -5.09 2.96 8.83
C ALA A 425 -5.47 2.25 7.52
N ASN A 426 -4.99 1.03 7.30
CA ASN A 426 -5.41 0.20 6.17
C ASN A 426 -6.86 -0.28 6.32
N ASP A 427 -7.28 -0.67 7.53
CA ASP A 427 -8.66 -1.06 7.84
C ASP A 427 -9.63 0.13 7.73
N GLU A 428 -9.19 1.33 8.11
CA GLU A 428 -9.95 2.57 7.93
C GLU A 428 -10.06 2.97 6.46
N LYS A 429 -8.95 2.95 5.71
CA LYS A 429 -8.96 3.16 4.25
C LYS A 429 -9.85 2.14 3.53
N ALA A 430 -9.83 0.87 3.94
CA ALA A 430 -10.70 -0.16 3.38
C ALA A 430 -12.19 0.07 3.71
N LYS A 431 -12.51 0.63 4.90
CA LYS A 431 -13.87 1.07 5.24
C LYS A 431 -14.29 2.28 4.41
N GLU A 432 -13.44 3.28 4.24
CA GLU A 432 -13.70 4.46 3.42
C GLU A 432 -13.90 4.11 1.95
N GLU A 433 -13.05 3.26 1.38
CA GLU A 433 -13.13 2.82 -0.01
C GLU A 433 -14.39 1.97 -0.25
N LYS A 434 -14.74 1.09 0.70
CA LYS A 434 -16.01 0.37 0.70
C LYS A 434 -17.21 1.33 0.79
N ALA A 435 -17.20 2.29 1.72
CA ALA A 435 -18.28 3.25 1.89
C ALA A 435 -18.44 4.17 0.66
N LYS A 436 -17.34 4.60 0.05
CA LYS A 436 -17.33 5.35 -1.21
C LYS A 436 -17.92 4.52 -2.35
N LYS A 437 -17.54 3.24 -2.46
CA LYS A 437 -18.11 2.34 -3.46
C LYS A 437 -19.60 2.09 -3.25
N GLU A 438 -20.05 1.87 -2.01
CA GLU A 438 -21.47 1.73 -1.65
C GLU A 438 -22.25 3.04 -1.91
N ALA A 439 -21.65 4.20 -1.66
CA ALA A 439 -22.24 5.50 -1.96
C ALA A 439 -22.32 5.76 -3.48
N GLU A 440 -21.29 5.39 -4.25
CA GLU A 440 -21.31 5.44 -5.72
C GLU A 440 -22.34 4.46 -6.31
N GLU A 441 -22.44 3.24 -5.79
CA GLU A 441 -23.46 2.27 -6.20
C GLU A 441 -24.86 2.76 -5.85
N ARG A 442 -25.06 3.38 -4.67
CA ARG A 442 -26.31 4.04 -4.28
C ARG A 442 -26.65 5.27 -5.12
N ALA A 443 -25.66 6.04 -5.55
CA ALA A 443 -25.85 7.18 -6.46
C ALA A 443 -26.13 6.74 -7.92
N LYS A 444 -25.62 5.56 -8.32
CA LYS A 444 -25.91 4.92 -9.62
C LYS A 444 -27.24 4.13 -9.59
N ALA A 445 -27.75 3.78 -8.41
CA ALA A 445 -29.03 3.12 -8.24
C ALA A 445 -30.18 4.09 -8.60
N LYS A 446 -30.83 3.82 -9.74
CA LYS A 446 -31.98 4.60 -10.18
C LYS A 446 -33.13 4.45 -9.19
N ASN A 447 -33.78 5.56 -8.83
CA ASN A 447 -34.96 5.57 -7.97
C ASN A 447 -36.07 4.66 -8.54
N VAL A 448 -36.87 4.03 -7.68
CA VAL A 448 -38.10 3.34 -8.09
C VAL A 448 -39.16 4.41 -8.44
N PRO A 449 -40.05 4.19 -9.44
CA PRO A 449 -41.19 5.08 -9.67
C PRO A 449 -41.98 5.36 -8.41
N ALA A 450 -42.40 6.61 -8.23
CA ALA A 450 -43.23 7.05 -7.11
C ALA A 450 -44.37 7.95 -7.61
N ILE A 451 -45.45 8.02 -6.82
CA ILE A 451 -46.57 8.92 -7.07
C ILE A 451 -46.07 10.38 -7.06
N GLY A 452 -46.57 11.20 -7.99
CA GLY A 452 -46.16 12.60 -8.19
C GLY A 452 -45.03 12.81 -9.21
N MET A 453 -44.22 11.78 -9.51
CA MET A 453 -43.18 11.85 -10.55
C MET A 453 -43.76 12.23 -11.91
N THR A 454 -42.98 12.92 -12.72
CA THR A 454 -43.28 13.17 -14.14
C THR A 454 -42.97 11.95 -15.01
N ALA A 455 -43.56 11.91 -16.21
CA ALA A 455 -43.27 10.91 -17.22
C ALA A 455 -41.75 10.68 -17.46
N ASP A 456 -40.95 11.74 -17.52
CA ASP A 456 -39.51 11.62 -17.78
C ASP A 456 -38.71 11.16 -16.55
N GLU A 457 -39.14 11.49 -15.33
CA GLU A 457 -38.57 10.92 -14.11
C GLU A 457 -38.84 9.41 -14.01
N VAL A 458 -40.05 8.96 -14.43
CA VAL A 458 -40.38 7.53 -14.49
C VAL A 458 -39.55 6.80 -15.55
N ARG A 459 -39.30 7.37 -16.73
CA ARG A 459 -38.39 6.76 -17.74
C ARG A 459 -36.94 6.63 -17.24
N ASN A 460 -36.50 7.59 -16.43
CA ASN A 460 -35.16 7.60 -15.85
C ASN A 460 -35.04 6.76 -14.56
N SER A 461 -36.15 6.22 -14.05
CA SER A 461 -36.23 5.32 -12.89
C SER A 461 -35.59 3.93 -13.14
N SER A 462 -35.55 3.09 -12.09
CA SER A 462 -35.15 1.69 -12.18
C SER A 462 -36.09 0.82 -13.02
N TRP A 463 -37.30 1.28 -13.35
CA TRP A 463 -38.21 0.56 -14.24
C TRP A 463 -37.95 0.86 -15.72
N GLY A 464 -37.34 2.00 -16.03
CA GLY A 464 -36.98 2.39 -17.40
C GLY A 464 -38.18 2.71 -18.29
N GLU A 465 -38.02 2.47 -19.59
CA GLU A 465 -39.08 2.66 -20.58
C GLU A 465 -40.19 1.59 -20.45
N PRO A 466 -41.48 1.98 -20.51
CA PRO A 466 -42.59 1.04 -20.50
C PRO A 466 -42.64 0.20 -21.78
N LYS A 467 -43.09 -1.05 -21.66
CA LYS A 467 -43.31 -1.95 -22.81
C LYS A 467 -44.45 -1.49 -23.71
N LYS A 468 -45.43 -0.81 -23.13
CA LYS A 468 -46.61 -0.28 -23.83
C LYS A 468 -47.15 0.94 -23.09
N ILE A 469 -47.60 1.95 -23.83
CA ILE A 469 -48.36 3.09 -23.29
C ILE A 469 -49.76 3.04 -23.91
N ASN A 470 -50.79 2.95 -23.09
CA ASN A 470 -52.19 3.18 -23.47
C ASN A 470 -52.53 4.64 -23.13
N LYS A 471 -52.75 5.49 -24.13
CA LYS A 471 -53.01 6.94 -23.96
C LYS A 471 -54.43 7.28 -24.38
N THR A 472 -55.15 8.02 -23.53
CA THR A 472 -56.47 8.58 -23.82
C THR A 472 -56.44 10.09 -23.59
N THR A 473 -56.83 10.86 -24.61
CA THR A 473 -56.92 12.33 -24.54
C THR A 473 -58.38 12.75 -24.51
N TYR A 474 -58.72 13.57 -23.52
CA TYR A 474 -60.01 14.23 -23.33
C TYR A 474 -59.86 15.75 -23.53
N GLU A 475 -60.98 16.46 -23.60
CA GLU A 475 -60.99 17.94 -23.72
C GLU A 475 -60.34 18.64 -22.51
N TRP A 476 -60.41 18.02 -21.32
CA TRP A 476 -59.89 18.55 -20.06
C TRP A 476 -58.52 17.98 -19.64
N GLY A 477 -57.91 17.08 -20.42
CA GLY A 477 -56.62 16.50 -20.05
C GLY A 477 -56.28 15.17 -20.75
N THR A 478 -55.13 14.61 -20.39
CA THR A 478 -54.66 13.30 -20.90
C THR A 478 -54.47 12.33 -19.74
N SER A 479 -54.96 11.10 -19.91
CA SER A 479 -54.70 9.97 -19.02
C SER A 479 -53.88 8.91 -19.76
N GLU A 480 -52.87 8.34 -19.09
CA GLU A 480 -52.00 7.31 -19.64
C GLU A 480 -51.84 6.14 -18.66
N GLN A 481 -51.89 4.91 -19.17
CA GLN A 481 -51.47 3.71 -18.44
C GLN A 481 -50.22 3.14 -19.12
N TRP A 482 -49.14 3.06 -18.37
CA TRP A 482 -47.85 2.54 -18.78
C TRP A 482 -47.69 1.13 -18.24
N VAL A 483 -47.40 0.17 -19.14
CA VAL A 483 -47.33 -1.26 -18.83
C VAL A 483 -45.87 -1.72 -18.80
N TYR A 484 -45.47 -2.35 -17.70
CA TYR A 484 -44.14 -2.91 -17.49
C TYR A 484 -44.17 -4.45 -17.47
N SER A 485 -43.01 -5.09 -17.26
CA SER A 485 -42.95 -6.53 -16.99
C SER A 485 -43.33 -6.85 -15.55
N LEU A 486 -43.76 -8.11 -15.34
CA LEU A 486 -44.19 -8.67 -14.06
C LEU A 486 -45.50 -8.04 -13.55
N ASP A 487 -46.44 -7.79 -14.47
CA ASP A 487 -47.78 -7.26 -14.19
C ASP A 487 -47.83 -5.93 -13.40
N ARG A 488 -46.77 -5.12 -13.59
CA ARG A 488 -46.63 -3.78 -13.00
C ARG A 488 -47.12 -2.68 -13.95
N TYR A 489 -47.79 -1.67 -13.39
CA TYR A 489 -48.40 -0.56 -14.12
C TYR A 489 -48.13 0.78 -13.44
N VAL A 490 -47.95 1.82 -14.24
CA VAL A 490 -47.91 3.22 -13.79
C VAL A 490 -49.04 3.98 -14.48
N TYR A 491 -49.84 4.70 -13.71
CA TYR A 491 -50.95 5.52 -14.19
C TYR A 491 -50.55 6.99 -14.09
N LEU A 492 -50.69 7.74 -15.18
CA LEU A 492 -50.36 9.16 -15.25
C LEU A 492 -51.58 9.98 -15.68
N GLU A 493 -51.78 11.11 -15.02
CA GLU A 493 -52.71 12.15 -15.46
C GLU A 493 -51.94 13.43 -15.74
N ASN A 494 -52.17 14.02 -16.92
CA ASN A 494 -51.50 15.22 -17.40
C ASN A 494 -49.96 15.20 -17.28
N GLY A 495 -49.37 14.00 -17.44
CA GLY A 495 -47.93 13.78 -17.39
C GLY A 495 -47.32 13.54 -16.01
N ARG A 496 -48.14 13.41 -14.94
CA ARG A 496 -47.69 13.06 -13.58
C ARG A 496 -48.30 11.75 -13.10
N VAL A 497 -47.53 10.94 -12.39
CA VAL A 497 -47.98 9.67 -11.80
C VAL A 497 -49.03 9.93 -10.73
N THR A 498 -50.20 9.32 -10.89
CA THR A 498 -51.31 9.36 -9.91
C THR A 498 -51.47 8.05 -9.16
N ALA A 499 -51.11 6.91 -9.78
CA ALA A 499 -51.12 5.60 -9.14
C ALA A 499 -50.04 4.67 -9.71
N ILE A 500 -49.60 3.71 -8.89
CA ILE A 500 -48.71 2.61 -9.26
C ILE A 500 -49.37 1.32 -8.79
N GLN A 501 -49.26 0.25 -9.58
CA GLN A 501 -49.80 -1.07 -9.30
C GLN A 501 -48.71 -2.11 -9.55
N GLU A 502 -48.54 -3.04 -8.61
CA GLU A 502 -47.53 -4.11 -8.61
C GLU A 502 -48.12 -5.41 -8.07
#